data_AF-A0A6V8PJR4-F1
#
_entry.id   AF-A0A6V8PJR4-F1
#
_cell.length_a   1.000
_cell.length_b   1.000
_cell.length_c   1.000
_cell.angle_alpha   90.00
_cell.angle_beta   90.00
_cell.angle_gamma   90.00
#
_symmetry.space_group_name_H-M   'P 1'
#
loop_
_entity.id
_entity.type
_entity.pdbx_description
1 polymer ?
#
loop_
_entity_poly.entity_id
_entity_poly.type
_entity_poly.pdbx_seq_one_letter_code
_entity_poly.pdbx_strand_id
1 'polypeptide(L)'
;MDILKKINEDLVTSMKSKEDGSELRTSTLRMMKSSIKNAEIAKRGKGELTEEDIMDVLSTLVKQSKESVEQHSKENRNDLAEKDNKEIKIIPHYLPEQPYSEQVDETIKSKCQ
;
A
#
# COMPACT_ATOMS: atom_id res chain seq x y z
N MET A 1 11.58 -10.24 -7.71
CA MET A 1 11.17 -9.25 -8.73
C MET A 1 11.12 -7.96 -7.97
N ASP A 2 11.96 -6.97 -8.28
CA ASP A 2 12.14 -5.82 -7.36
C ASP A 2 10.89 -4.93 -7.33
N ILE A 3 10.06 -5.15 -6.30
CA ILE A 3 8.78 -4.45 -6.08
C ILE A 3 9.02 -2.95 -5.88
N LEU A 4 10.06 -2.58 -5.11
CA LEU A 4 10.38 -1.18 -4.82
C LEU A 4 10.80 -0.46 -6.09
N LYS A 5 11.63 -1.09 -6.92
CA LYS A 5 12.02 -0.52 -8.22
C LYS A 5 10.80 -0.32 -9.12
N LYS A 6 9.90 -1.31 -9.22
CA LYS A 6 8.67 -1.19 -10.02
C LYS A 6 7.77 -0.04 -9.55
N ILE A 7 7.56 0.12 -8.24
CA ILE A 7 6.79 1.25 -7.67
C ILE A 7 7.41 2.60 -8.06
N ASN A 8 8.75 2.70 -8.02
CA ASN A 8 9.44 3.94 -8.40
C ASN A 8 9.30 4.26 -9.90
N GLU A 9 9.44 3.25 -10.76
CA GLU A 9 9.27 3.39 -12.21
C GLU A 9 7.83 3.79 -12.58
N ASP A 10 6.85 3.12 -11.97
CA ASP A 10 5.43 3.43 -12.17
C ASP A 10 5.06 4.81 -11.61
N LEU A 11 5.68 5.25 -10.52
CA LEU A 11 5.48 6.60 -9.98
C LEU A 11 5.98 7.67 -10.97
N VAL A 12 7.19 7.49 -11.52
CA VAL A 12 7.73 8.42 -12.53
C VAL A 12 6.86 8.44 -13.77
N THR A 13 6.38 7.28 -14.21
CA THR A 13 5.49 7.15 -15.37
C THR A 13 4.15 7.84 -15.10
N SER A 14 3.56 7.61 -13.91
CA SER A 14 2.29 8.22 -13.48
C SER A 14 2.40 9.74 -13.38
N MET A 15 3.52 10.27 -12.88
CA MET A 15 3.76 11.72 -12.78
C MET A 15 3.92 12.40 -14.16
N LYS A 16 4.40 11.68 -15.16
CA LYS A 16 4.54 12.18 -16.54
C LYS A 16 3.24 12.06 -17.33
N SER A 17 2.36 11.14 -16.93
CA SER A 17 1.07 10.96 -17.56
C SER A 17 0.16 12.16 -17.29
N LYS A 18 -0.35 12.77 -18.35
CA LYS A 18 -1.34 13.86 -18.31
C LYS A 18 -2.79 13.34 -18.32
N GLU A 19 -2.98 12.04 -18.11
CA GLU A 19 -4.30 11.43 -18.12
C GLU A 19 -5.12 11.85 -16.91
N ASP A 20 -6.39 12.20 -17.15
CA ASP A 20 -7.37 12.43 -16.09
C ASP A 20 -7.51 11.14 -15.25
N GLY A 21 -7.18 11.23 -13.97
CA GLY A 21 -7.12 10.09 -13.04
C GLY A 21 -5.71 9.60 -12.69
N SER A 22 -4.65 10.13 -13.33
CA SER A 22 -3.26 9.83 -12.95
C SER A 22 -2.90 10.38 -11.56
N GLU A 23 -3.62 11.40 -11.08
CA GLU A 23 -3.43 11.98 -9.73
C GLU A 23 -3.65 10.94 -8.63
N LEU A 24 -4.74 10.15 -8.74
CA LEU A 24 -5.04 9.14 -7.75
C LEU A 24 -3.95 8.06 -7.72
N ARG A 25 -3.58 7.52 -8.90
CA ARG A 25 -2.50 6.53 -9.02
C ARG A 25 -1.18 7.08 -8.46
N THR A 26 -0.86 8.33 -8.79
CA THR A 26 0.33 9.01 -8.29
C THR A 26 0.31 9.14 -6.77
N SER A 27 -0.83 9.52 -6.19
CA SER A 27 -1.01 9.64 -4.75
C SER A 27 -0.85 8.28 -4.05
N THR A 28 -1.49 7.23 -4.56
CA THR A 28 -1.38 5.87 -4.04
C THR A 28 0.07 5.36 -4.10
N LEU A 29 0.78 5.59 -5.20
CA LEU A 29 2.18 5.17 -5.33
C LEU A 29 3.11 5.92 -4.37
N ARG A 30 2.87 7.21 -4.14
CA ARG A 30 3.59 7.97 -3.12
C ARG A 30 3.30 7.44 -1.71
N MET A 31 2.04 7.13 -1.42
CA MET A 31 1.65 6.55 -0.14
C MET A 31 2.35 5.21 0.09
N MET A 32 2.31 4.29 -0.88
CA MET A 32 3.01 3.00 -0.81
C MET A 32 4.51 3.19 -0.52
N LYS A 33 5.18 4.08 -1.26
CA LYS A 33 6.61 4.38 -1.06
C LYS A 33 6.90 4.93 0.33
N SER A 34 6.07 5.84 0.83
CA SER A 34 6.20 6.38 2.18
C SER A 34 6.02 5.31 3.25
N SER A 35 5.04 4.42 3.09
CA SER A 35 4.81 3.32 4.03
C SER A 35 5.97 2.33 4.07
N ILE A 36 6.55 2.02 2.91
CA ILE A 36 7.79 1.21 2.83
C ILE A 36 8.93 1.92 3.57
N LYS A 37 9.13 3.22 3.34
CA LYS A 37 10.17 3.99 4.05
C LYS A 37 9.94 4.03 5.57
N ASN A 38 8.69 4.18 5.99
CA ASN A 38 8.33 4.16 7.40
C ASN A 38 8.61 2.80 8.04
N ALA A 39 8.35 1.69 7.34
CA ALA A 39 8.66 0.35 7.80
C ALA A 39 10.18 0.12 7.91
N GLU A 40 10.97 0.64 6.97
CA GLU A 40 12.43 0.61 7.01
C GLU A 40 12.97 1.35 8.26
N ILE A 41 12.42 2.54 8.54
CA ILE A 41 12.75 3.31 9.75
C ILE A 41 12.32 2.54 11.01
N ALA A 42 11.12 1.94 11.01
CA ALA A 42 10.59 1.18 12.14
C ALA A 42 11.42 -0.07 12.48
N LYS A 43 12.08 -0.69 11.50
CA LYS A 43 13.10 -1.73 11.71
C LYS A 43 14.37 -1.23 12.41
N ARG A 44 14.42 0.04 12.83
CA ARG A 44 15.54 0.71 13.52
C ARG A 44 16.84 0.67 12.73
N GLY A 45 16.75 0.79 11.40
CA GLY A 45 17.93 0.84 10.53
C GLY A 45 18.76 -0.44 10.50
N LYS A 46 18.15 -1.60 10.83
CA LYS A 46 18.84 -2.91 10.84
C LYS A 46 19.13 -3.49 9.45
N GLY A 47 18.85 -2.74 8.38
CA GLY A 47 19.05 -3.14 7.00
C GLY A 47 17.94 -2.61 6.10
N GLU A 48 18.12 -2.77 4.79
CA GLU A 48 17.06 -2.55 3.80
C GLU A 48 15.94 -3.58 3.99
N LEU A 49 14.71 -3.22 3.60
CA LEU A 49 13.59 -4.14 3.63
C LEU A 49 13.80 -5.24 2.57
N THR A 50 13.50 -6.48 2.93
CA THR A 50 13.46 -7.59 1.97
C THR A 50 12.22 -7.47 1.08
N GLU A 51 12.16 -8.21 -0.03
CA GLU A 51 10.94 -8.27 -0.85
C GLU A 51 9.73 -8.73 -0.01
N GLU A 52 9.92 -9.69 0.90
CA GLU A 52 8.87 -10.17 1.83
C GLU A 52 8.37 -9.06 2.76
N ASP A 53 9.28 -8.27 3.35
CA ASP A 53 8.87 -7.16 4.21
C ASP A 53 8.04 -6.12 3.45
N ILE A 54 8.41 -5.84 2.19
CA ILE A 54 7.65 -4.92 1.33
C ILE A 54 6.26 -5.50 1.05
N MET A 55 6.16 -6.80 0.79
CA MET A 55 4.87 -7.47 0.59
C MET A 55 3.97 -7.37 1.82
N ASP A 56 4.51 -7.53 3.02
CA ASP A 56 3.77 -7.38 4.28
C ASP A 56 3.24 -5.95 4.46
N VAL A 57 4.06 -4.95 4.14
CA VAL A 57 3.66 -3.53 4.18
C VAL A 57 2.51 -3.27 3.20
N LEU A 58 2.61 -3.75 1.96
CA LEU A 58 1.56 -3.57 0.95
C LEU A 58 0.26 -4.31 1.31
N SER A 59 0.37 -5.50 1.89
CA SER A 59 -0.78 -6.28 2.38
C SER A 59 -1.47 -5.57 3.55
N THR A 60 -0.69 -4.94 4.44
CA THR A 60 -1.23 -4.12 5.53
C THR A 60 -1.99 -2.90 4.99
N LEU A 61 -1.43 -2.20 3.99
CA LEU A 61 -2.09 -1.05 3.36
C LEU A 61 -3.43 -1.44 2.74
N VAL A 62 -3.47 -2.57 2.04
CA VAL A 62 -4.70 -3.15 1.51
C VAL A 62 -5.77 -3.33 2.59
N LYS A 63 -5.38 -3.90 3.74
CA LYS A 63 -6.30 -4.15 4.86
C LYS A 63 -6.83 -2.83 5.43
N GLN A 64 -5.94 -1.86 5.64
CA GLN A 64 -6.30 -0.52 6.12
C GLN A 64 -7.24 0.20 5.16
N SER A 65 -7.00 0.14 3.85
CA SER A 65 -7.89 0.74 2.86
C SER A 65 -9.27 0.08 2.86
N LYS A 66 -9.36 -1.24 3.01
CA LYS A 66 -10.66 -1.94 3.14
C LYS A 66 -11.44 -1.52 4.38
N GLU A 67 -10.76 -1.46 5.52
CA GLU A 67 -11.36 -0.97 6.77
C GLU A 67 -11.84 0.48 6.61
N SER A 68 -11.04 1.33 5.95
CA SER A 68 -11.38 2.73 5.63
C SER A 68 -12.63 2.83 4.73
N VAL A 69 -12.73 2.00 3.69
CA VAL A 69 -13.94 1.92 2.84
C VAL A 69 -15.17 1.63 3.70
N GLU A 70 -15.10 0.61 4.56
CA GLU A 70 -16.25 0.25 5.40
C GLU A 70 -16.65 1.37 6.36
N GLN A 71 -15.68 2.04 6.99
CA GLN A 71 -15.96 3.17 7.89
C GLN A 71 -16.56 4.36 7.13
N HIS A 72 -15.99 4.72 5.99
CA HIS A 72 -16.49 5.81 5.15
C HIS A 72 -17.89 5.53 4.61
N SER A 73 -18.18 4.30 4.19
CA SER A 73 -19.53 3.89 3.78
C SER A 73 -20.53 3.95 4.95
N LYS A 74 -20.14 3.52 6.16
CA LYS A 74 -21.01 3.62 7.36
C LYS A 74 -21.34 5.07 7.73
N GLU A 75 -20.40 5.98 7.50
CA GLU A 75 -20.58 7.42 7.75
C GLU A 75 -21.23 8.18 6.58
N ASN A 76 -21.70 7.49 5.53
CA ASN A 76 -22.24 8.08 4.30
C ASN A 76 -21.26 9.00 3.53
N ARG A 77 -19.94 8.84 3.76
CA ARG A 77 -18.86 9.54 3.04
C ARG A 77 -18.46 8.75 1.79
N ASN A 78 -19.41 8.60 0.87
CA ASN A 78 -19.26 7.74 -0.32
C ASN A 78 -18.14 8.20 -1.28
N ASP A 79 -17.85 9.49 -1.32
CA ASP A 79 -16.73 10.07 -2.09
C ASP A 79 -15.37 9.53 -1.61
N LEU A 80 -15.18 9.42 -0.30
CA LEU A 80 -13.97 8.84 0.29
C LEU A 80 -13.93 7.32 0.12
N ALA A 81 -15.07 6.64 0.31
CA ALA A 81 -15.16 5.19 0.08
C ALA A 81 -14.85 4.82 -1.38
N GLU A 82 -15.28 5.61 -2.36
CA GLU A 82 -14.93 5.41 -3.76
C GLU A 82 -13.44 5.62 -4.03
N LYS A 83 -12.84 6.62 -3.40
CA LYS A 83 -11.40 6.85 -3.49
C LYS A 83 -10.62 5.65 -2.95
N ASP A 84 -10.92 5.20 -1.75
CA ASP A 84 -10.26 4.06 -1.11
C ASP A 84 -10.45 2.76 -1.92
N ASN A 85 -11.64 2.55 -2.49
CA ASN A 85 -11.91 1.42 -3.39
C ASN A 85 -11.03 1.43 -4.65
N LYS A 86 -10.75 2.61 -5.20
CA LYS A 86 -9.83 2.73 -6.34
C LYS A 86 -8.39 2.45 -5.91
N GLU A 87 -7.98 2.84 -4.70
CA GLU A 87 -6.66 2.50 -4.16
C GLU A 87 -6.48 0.98 -3.98
N ILE A 88 -7.52 0.29 -3.47
CA ILE A 88 -7.54 -1.18 -3.32
C ILE A 88 -7.38 -1.90 -4.67
N LYS A 89 -7.73 -1.27 -5.79
CA LYS A 89 -7.48 -1.86 -7.12
C LYS A 89 -6.03 -1.72 -7.57
N ILE A 90 -5.29 -0.73 -7.06
CA ILE A 90 -3.93 -0.42 -7.52
C ILE A 90 -2.87 -1.21 -6.75
N ILE A 91 -2.96 -1.23 -5.41
CA ILE A 91 -1.94 -1.84 -4.54
C ILE A 91 -1.70 -3.34 -4.86
N PRO A 92 -2.73 -4.17 -5.13
CA PRO A 92 -2.54 -5.60 -5.40
C PRO A 92 -1.77 -5.91 -6.68
N HIS A 93 -1.69 -4.98 -7.64
CA HIS A 93 -0.89 -5.18 -8.85
C HIS A 93 0.62 -5.27 -8.60
N TYR A 94 1.06 -4.93 -7.39
CA TYR A 94 2.44 -5.03 -6.93
C TYR A 94 2.68 -6.22 -6.01
N LEU A 95 1.62 -6.99 -5.72
CA LEU A 95 1.71 -8.28 -5.03
C LEU A 95 1.63 -9.39 -6.09
N PRO A 96 2.35 -10.52 -5.90
CA PRO A 96 2.15 -11.70 -6.74
C PRO A 96 0.69 -12.18 -6.64
N GLU A 97 0.17 -12.79 -7.72
CA GLU A 97 -1.18 -13.36 -7.80
C GLU A 97 -1.36 -14.59 -6.87
N GLN A 98 -1.20 -14.44 -5.55
CA GLN A 98 -1.75 -15.27 -4.46
C GLN A 98 -1.01 -15.01 -3.12
N PRO A 99 -1.70 -15.09 -1.96
CA PRO A 99 -3.12 -14.90 -1.73
C PRO A 99 -3.37 -13.70 -0.83
N TYR A 100 -4.36 -12.94 -1.25
CA TYR A 100 -5.18 -12.04 -0.44
C TYR A 100 -6.02 -12.86 0.59
N SER A 101 -5.39 -13.75 1.34
CA SER A 101 -6.02 -14.54 2.39
C SER A 101 -5.45 -14.09 3.73
N GLU A 102 -6.16 -13.20 4.41
CA GLU A 102 -6.37 -13.22 5.88
C GLU A 102 -5.18 -13.57 6.81
N GLN A 103 -3.92 -13.30 6.42
CA GLN A 103 -2.73 -13.66 7.20
C GLN A 103 -1.80 -12.46 7.32
N VAL A 104 -2.27 -11.37 7.94
CA VAL A 104 -1.36 -10.42 8.59
C VAL A 104 -2.03 -9.88 9.86
N ASP A 105 -2.33 -10.77 10.80
CA ASP A 105 -2.71 -10.37 12.17
C ASP A 105 -1.72 -10.88 13.25
N GLU A 106 -0.56 -11.43 12.87
CA GLU A 106 0.41 -11.95 13.86
C GLU A 106 1.78 -11.24 13.90
N THR A 107 2.21 -10.48 12.89
CA THR A 107 3.60 -9.98 12.87
C THR A 107 3.85 -8.75 13.76
N ILE A 108 2.81 -8.06 14.26
CA ILE A 108 2.95 -6.92 15.20
C ILE A 108 2.57 -7.32 16.64
N LYS A 109 2.91 -8.54 17.08
CA LYS A 109 2.86 -8.90 18.50
C LYS A 109 4.20 -9.29 19.14
N SER A 110 5.32 -9.29 18.41
CA SER A 110 6.58 -9.81 18.97
C SER A 110 7.68 -8.77 19.30
N LYS A 111 7.40 -7.45 19.38
CA LYS A 111 8.48 -6.53 19.80
C LYS A 111 8.04 -5.21 20.41
N CYS A 112 7.41 -5.29 21.58
CA CYS A 112 7.63 -4.33 22.66
C CYS A 112 7.11 -4.91 23.99
N GLN A 113 8.09 -5.31 24.82
CA GLN A 113 8.02 -5.78 26.21
C GLN A 113 7.49 -7.18 26.47
#